data_AF-A0A081GMN2-F1
#
_entry.id   AF-A0A081GMN2-F1
#
_cell.length_a   1.000
_cell.length_b   1.000
_cell.length_c   1.000
_cell.angle_alpha   90.00
_cell.angle_beta   90.00
_cell.angle_gamma   90.00
#
_symmetry.space_group_name_H-M   'P 1'
#
loop_
_entity.id
_entity.type
_entity.pdbx_description
1 polymer ?
#
loop_
_entity_poly.entity_id
_entity_poly.type
_entity_poly.pdbx_seq_one_letter_code
_entity_poly.pdbx_strand_id
1 'polypeptide(L)'
;MESHEPSRPDDRRRWSQRVSETSNALDLEPGVFTWEDPLAIARSLQRSAERSRRRKSDPFRSALSMLSFYINRAGRQLPAVQRARLEAAKEELRQLYGRPRRLSRPPAP
;
A
#
# COMPACT_ATOMS: atom_id res chain seq x y z
N MET A 1 6.19 -29.59 -18.19
CA MET A 1 7.21 -29.08 -17.25
C MET A 1 7.00 -27.59 -17.19
N GLU A 2 6.56 -27.05 -16.05
CA GLU A 2 6.89 -25.69 -15.61
C GLU A 2 6.36 -25.52 -14.19
N SER A 3 7.30 -25.45 -13.26
CA SER A 3 7.13 -25.55 -11.81
C SER A 3 6.53 -24.26 -11.26
N HIS A 4 5.34 -24.35 -10.66
CA HIS A 4 4.87 -23.36 -9.71
C HIS A 4 5.35 -23.76 -8.32
N GLU A 5 6.42 -23.13 -7.84
CA GLU A 5 6.87 -23.26 -6.46
C GLU A 5 6.77 -21.89 -5.76
N PRO A 6 5.72 -21.62 -4.96
CA PRO A 6 5.66 -20.42 -4.15
C PRO A 6 6.10 -20.74 -2.71
N SER A 7 7.41 -20.93 -2.50
CA SER A 7 7.97 -21.25 -1.18
C SER A 7 8.98 -20.21 -0.70
N ARG A 8 8.49 -19.11 -0.10
CA ARG A 8 9.21 -18.36 0.95
C ARG A 8 8.22 -17.82 1.99
N PRO A 9 7.99 -18.53 3.12
CA PRO A 9 7.03 -18.11 4.13
C PRO A 9 7.58 -17.18 5.23
N ASP A 10 8.81 -16.66 5.14
CA ASP A 10 9.43 -15.90 6.26
C ASP A 10 9.12 -14.39 6.27
N ASP A 11 8.99 -13.75 5.10
CA ASP A 11 8.77 -12.29 5.02
C ASP A 11 7.39 -11.85 5.53
N ARG A 12 6.38 -12.72 5.46
CA ARG A 12 5.01 -12.42 5.91
C ARG A 12 4.96 -12.23 7.43
N ARG A 13 5.69 -13.05 8.21
CA ARG A 13 5.70 -12.97 9.69
C ARG A 13 6.37 -11.69 10.20
N ARG A 14 7.44 -11.24 9.55
CA ARG A 14 8.12 -9.97 9.89
C ARG A 14 7.35 -8.73 9.46
N TRP A 15 6.44 -8.84 8.48
CA TRP A 15 5.59 -7.72 8.11
C TRP A 15 4.57 -7.45 9.20
N SER A 16 3.81 -8.47 9.59
CA SER A 16 2.69 -8.36 10.54
C SER A 16 3.13 -7.71 11.86
N GLN A 17 4.33 -8.05 12.35
CA GLN A 17 4.86 -7.47 13.59
C GLN A 17 5.13 -5.96 13.47
N ARG A 18 5.74 -5.50 12.37
CA ARG A 18 6.08 -4.08 12.20
C ARG A 18 4.86 -3.19 11.93
N VAL A 19 3.83 -3.75 11.30
CA VAL A 19 2.54 -3.05 11.10
C VAL A 19 1.82 -2.83 12.43
N SER A 20 1.90 -3.79 13.35
CA SER A 20 1.42 -3.63 14.72
C SER A 20 2.18 -2.54 15.49
N GLU A 21 3.50 -2.42 15.33
CA GLU A 21 4.30 -1.36 15.97
C GLU A 21 3.97 0.04 15.43
N THR A 22 3.60 0.16 14.15
CA THR A 22 3.19 1.46 13.53
C THR A 22 1.73 1.87 13.79
N SER A 23 1.05 1.27 14.77
CA SER A 23 -0.24 1.72 15.33
C SER A 23 -1.45 1.82 14.38
N ASN A 24 -1.39 1.32 13.14
CA ASN A 24 -2.53 1.27 12.21
C ASN A 24 -2.51 -0.04 11.43
N ALA A 25 -2.70 -1.16 12.15
CA ALA A 25 -2.85 -2.46 11.51
C ALA A 25 -4.17 -2.51 10.72
N LEU A 26 -4.10 -2.04 9.48
CA LEU A 26 -5.14 -2.25 8.49
C LEU A 26 -5.27 -3.76 8.28
N ASP A 27 -6.51 -4.24 8.20
CA ASP A 27 -6.78 -5.63 7.83
C ASP A 27 -6.55 -5.76 6.31
N LEU A 28 -5.29 -5.97 5.94
CA LEU A 28 -4.85 -6.04 4.55
C LEU A 28 -5.03 -7.45 4.02
N GLU A 29 -5.58 -7.55 2.81
CA GLU A 29 -5.69 -8.83 2.14
C GLU A 29 -4.29 -9.41 1.87
N PRO A 30 -4.04 -10.70 2.16
CA PRO A 30 -2.74 -11.31 1.97
C PRO A 30 -2.30 -11.20 0.51
N GLY A 31 -1.15 -10.57 0.25
CA GLY A 31 -0.64 -10.40 -1.10
C GLY A 31 -1.30 -9.27 -1.90
N VAL A 32 -2.09 -8.39 -1.27
CA VAL A 32 -2.66 -7.21 -1.97
C VAL A 32 -1.62 -6.43 -2.76
N PHE A 33 -0.39 -6.31 -2.26
CA PHE A 33 0.68 -5.57 -2.94
C PHE A 33 1.41 -6.35 -4.05
N THR A 34 1.08 -7.63 -4.24
CA THR A 34 1.62 -8.46 -5.32
C THR A 34 0.66 -8.55 -6.50
N TRP A 35 -0.51 -7.89 -6.44
CA TRP A 35 -1.46 -7.88 -7.54
C TRP A 35 -0.94 -7.08 -8.73
N GLU A 36 -1.47 -7.39 -9.90
CA GLU A 36 -1.06 -6.78 -11.16
C GLU A 36 -1.88 -5.53 -11.50
N ASP A 37 -3.10 -5.44 -10.99
CA ASP A 37 -4.03 -4.33 -11.19
C ASP A 37 -3.87 -3.26 -10.08
N PRO A 38 -3.32 -2.07 -10.40
CA PRO A 38 -3.16 -0.98 -9.45
C PRO A 38 -4.47 -0.52 -8.79
N LEU A 39 -5.59 -0.57 -9.52
CA LEU A 39 -6.89 -0.14 -9.02
C LEU A 39 -7.42 -1.12 -7.97
N ALA A 40 -7.23 -2.42 -8.18
CA ALA A 40 -7.58 -3.44 -7.20
C ALA A 40 -6.80 -3.25 -5.88
N ILE A 41 -5.50 -2.97 -5.97
CA ILE A 41 -4.65 -2.66 -4.80
C ILE A 41 -5.21 -1.44 -4.06
N ALA A 42 -5.49 -0.36 -4.79
CA ALA A 42 -5.99 0.89 -4.23
C ALA A 42 -7.34 0.71 -3.53
N ARG A 43 -8.29 0.00 -4.15
CA ARG A 43 -9.60 -0.32 -3.57
C ARG A 43 -9.49 -1.18 -2.32
N SER A 44 -8.62 -2.19 -2.33
CA SER A 44 -8.41 -3.02 -1.14
C SER A 44 -7.85 -2.19 0.00
N LEU A 45 -6.84 -1.35 -0.27
CA LEU A 45 -6.25 -0.45 0.73
C LEU A 45 -7.26 0.55 1.28
N GLN A 46 -8.13 1.09 0.42
CA GLN A 46 -9.24 1.95 0.83
C GLN A 46 -10.15 1.22 1.82
N ARG A 47 -10.66 0.04 1.44
CA ARG A 47 -11.54 -0.76 2.31
C ARG A 47 -10.88 -1.09 3.64
N SER A 48 -9.62 -1.51 3.64
CA SER A 48 -8.89 -1.82 4.87
C SER A 48 -8.70 -0.59 5.76
N ALA A 49 -8.40 0.58 5.16
CA ALA A 49 -8.28 1.85 5.86
C ALA A 49 -9.60 2.33 6.46
N GLU A 50 -10.70 2.21 5.73
CA GLU A 50 -12.05 2.53 6.20
C GLU A 50 -12.51 1.58 7.31
N ARG A 51 -12.13 0.29 7.23
CA ARG A 51 -12.49 -0.71 8.24
C ARG A 51 -11.67 -0.56 9.53
N SER A 52 -10.46 0.00 9.44
CA SER A 52 -9.58 0.28 10.58
C SER A 52 -10.03 1.50 11.40
N ARG A 53 -11.31 1.51 11.81
CA ARG A 53 -12.03 2.56 12.56
C ARG A 53 -11.53 2.83 13.98
N ARG A 54 -10.34 2.36 14.39
CA ARG A 54 -9.73 2.75 15.67
C ARG A 54 -9.09 4.14 15.57
N ARG A 55 -9.98 5.13 15.50
CA ARG A 55 -9.87 6.54 15.93
C ARG A 55 -8.43 7.07 16.09
N LYS A 56 -7.87 7.69 15.04
CA LYS A 56 -6.97 8.88 15.13
C LYS A 56 -6.42 9.39 13.78
N SER A 57 -6.50 8.62 12.69
CA SER A 57 -5.89 8.98 11.40
C SER A 57 -6.88 9.01 10.24
N ASP A 58 -6.62 9.91 9.27
CA ASP A 58 -7.33 10.01 8.00
C ASP A 58 -7.13 8.73 7.16
N PRO A 59 -8.20 8.03 6.71
CA PRO A 59 -8.10 6.73 6.03
C PRO A 59 -7.20 6.77 4.79
N PHE A 60 -7.24 7.86 4.03
CA PHE A 60 -6.37 8.05 2.88
C PHE A 60 -4.89 8.13 3.28
N ARG A 61 -4.55 8.90 4.32
CA ARG A 61 -3.18 8.94 4.84
C ARG A 61 -2.70 7.58 5.32
N SER A 62 -3.58 6.78 5.94
CA SER A 62 -3.27 5.43 6.40
C SER A 62 -2.98 4.49 5.24
N ALA A 63 -3.83 4.47 4.21
CA ALA A 63 -3.63 3.70 2.99
C ALA A 63 -2.34 4.09 2.26
N LEU A 64 -2.10 5.40 2.08
CA LEU A 64 -0.92 5.92 1.39
C LEU A 64 0.38 5.62 2.13
N SER A 65 0.36 5.76 3.46
CA SER A 65 1.51 5.43 4.32
C SER A 65 1.84 3.95 4.23
N MET A 66 0.81 3.09 4.21
CA MET A 66 0.99 1.65 4.08
C MET A 66 1.62 1.26 2.74
N LEU A 67 1.13 1.84 1.64
CA LEU A 67 1.70 1.60 0.31
C LEU A 67 3.15 2.06 0.22
N SER A 68 3.43 3.27 0.70
CA SER A 68 4.79 3.85 0.71
C SER A 68 5.74 3.04 1.59
N PHE A 69 5.26 2.58 2.74
CA PHE A 69 6.02 1.71 3.62
C PHE A 69 6.38 0.38 2.94
N TYR A 70 5.44 -0.24 2.22
CA TYR A 70 5.74 -1.45 1.48
C TYR A 70 6.81 -1.23 0.41
N ILE A 71 6.67 -0.19 -0.40
CA ILE A 71 7.64 0.15 -1.45
C ILE A 71 9.03 0.35 -0.83
N ASN A 72 9.11 1.13 0.25
CA ASN A 72 10.36 1.40 0.95
C ASN A 72 10.98 0.14 1.57
N ARG A 73 10.15 -0.76 2.12
CA ARG A 73 10.60 -2.00 2.76
C ARG A 73 11.02 -3.07 1.76
N ALA A 74 10.25 -3.22 0.69
CA ALA A 74 10.56 -4.17 -0.37
C ALA A 74 11.80 -3.72 -1.14
N GLY A 75 11.99 -2.40 -1.31
CA GLY A 75 13.25 -1.80 -1.74
C GLY A 75 13.88 -2.51 -2.94
N ARG A 76 15.03 -3.16 -2.72
CA ARG A 76 15.80 -3.90 -3.74
C ARG A 76 15.23 -5.27 -4.11
N GLN A 77 14.36 -5.85 -3.30
CA GLN A 77 13.69 -7.12 -3.58
C GLN A 77 12.42 -6.95 -4.44
N LEU A 78 12.01 -5.70 -4.69
CA LEU A 78 10.82 -5.39 -5.47
C LEU A 78 11.17 -5.25 -6.97
N PRO A 79 10.56 -6.05 -7.87
CA PRO A 79 10.74 -5.88 -9.30
C PRO A 79 10.32 -4.46 -9.73
N ALA A 80 11.06 -3.86 -10.66
CA ALA A 80 10.79 -2.49 -11.13
C ALA A 80 9.35 -2.33 -11.68
N VAL A 81 8.85 -3.36 -12.36
CA VAL A 81 7.46 -3.43 -12.85
C VAL A 81 6.46 -3.39 -11.70
N GLN A 82 6.69 -4.16 -10.63
CA GLN A 82 5.82 -4.16 -9.47
C GLN A 82 5.88 -2.81 -8.72
N ARG A 83 7.06 -2.20 -8.65
CA ARG A 83 7.20 -0.83 -8.11
C ARG A 83 6.38 0.17 -8.91
N ALA A 84 6.42 0.10 -10.23
CA ALA A 84 5.60 0.98 -11.08
C ALA A 84 4.09 0.77 -10.85
N ARG A 85 3.64 -0.48 -10.71
CA ARG A 85 2.24 -0.80 -10.36
C ARG A 85 1.82 -0.24 -9.01
N LEU A 86 2.68 -0.34 -8.00
CA LEU A 86 2.42 0.21 -6.67
C LEU A 86 2.42 1.73 -6.66
N GLU A 87 3.31 2.38 -7.42
CA GLU A 87 3.26 3.83 -7.62
C GLU A 87 2.00 4.27 -8.36
N ALA A 88 1.52 3.50 -9.34
CA ALA A 88 0.22 3.74 -10.00
C ALA A 88 -0.95 3.57 -9.01
N ALA A 89 -0.92 2.55 -8.15
CA ALA A 89 -1.97 2.32 -7.14
C ALA A 89 -2.11 3.50 -6.17
N LYS A 90 -1.01 4.24 -5.96
CA LYS A 90 -0.92 5.48 -5.19
C LYS A 90 -1.76 6.60 -5.81
N GLU A 91 -1.73 6.71 -7.14
CA GLU A 91 -2.55 7.63 -7.92
C GLU A 91 -4.01 7.21 -7.89
N GLU A 92 -4.29 5.92 -8.10
CA GLU A 92 -5.65 5.37 -7.98
C GLU A 92 -6.24 5.64 -6.60
N LEU A 93 -5.47 5.47 -5.54
CA LEU A 93 -5.89 5.84 -4.18
C LEU A 93 -6.26 7.32 -4.07
N ARG A 94 -5.49 8.24 -4.67
CA ARG A 94 -5.81 9.67 -4.66
C ARG A 94 -7.14 9.94 -5.38
N GLN A 95 -7.36 9.28 -6.50
CA GLN A 95 -8.61 9.38 -7.27
C GLN A 95 -9.80 8.84 -6.49
N LEU A 96 -9.68 7.67 -5.86
CA LEU A 96 -10.75 7.04 -5.06
C LEU A 96 -11.18 7.92 -3.87
N TYR A 97 -10.24 8.63 -3.25
CA TYR A 97 -10.53 9.56 -2.14
C TYR A 97 -10.85 10.99 -2.61
N GLY A 98 -10.93 11.25 -3.91
CA GLY A 98 -11.19 12.58 -4.47
C GLY A 98 -10.15 13.62 -4.05
N ARG A 99 -8.93 13.20 -3.66
CA ARG A 99 -7.90 14.12 -3.20
C ARG A 99 -7.21 14.68 -4.43
N PRO A 100 -7.24 16.02 -4.67
CA PRO A 100 -6.47 16.59 -5.75
C PRO A 100 -5.01 16.21 -5.53
N ARG A 101 -4.31 15.80 -6.60
CA ARG A 101 -2.85 15.77 -6.63
C ARG A 101 -2.42 17.06 -5.96
N ARG A 102 -1.64 17.00 -4.87
CA ARG A 102 -1.09 18.21 -4.27
C ARG A 102 -0.20 18.83 -5.35
N LEU A 103 -0.80 19.66 -6.19
CA LEU A 103 -0.11 20.73 -6.88
C LEU A 103 0.60 21.43 -5.74
N SER A 104 1.91 21.26 -5.74
CA SER A 104 2.86 22.02 -4.96
C SER A 104 2.30 23.43 -4.90
N ARG A 105 1.92 23.87 -3.69
CA ARG A 105 1.56 25.26 -3.43
C ARG A 105 2.62 26.11 -4.14
N PRO A 106 2.26 26.98 -5.10
CA PRO A 106 3.26 27.86 -5.69
C PRO A 106 3.92 28.63 -4.55
N PRO A 107 5.24 28.85 -4.58
CA PRO A 107 5.87 29.76 -3.63
C PRO A 107 5.11 31.08 -3.70
N ALA A 108 4.65 31.57 -2.54
CA ALA A 108 3.99 32.86 -2.44
C ALA A 108 4.93 33.96 -2.94
N PRO A 109 4.41 35.06 -3.51
CA PRO A 109 5.22 36.15 -4.06
C PRO A 109 6.17 36.76 -3.03
#